data_AF-A0A934B2T7-F1
#
_entry.id   AF-A0A934B2T7-F1
#
_cell.length_a   1.000
_cell.length_b   1.000
_cell.length_c   1.000
_cell.angle_alpha   90.00
_cell.angle_beta   90.00
_cell.angle_gamma   90.00
#
_symmetry.space_group_name_H-M   'P 1'
#
loop_
_entity.id
_entity.type
_entity.pdbx_description
1 polymer ?
#
loop_
_entity_poly.entity_id
_entity_poly.type
_entity_poly.pdbx_seq_one_letter_code
_entity_poly.pdbx_strand_id
1 'polypeptide(L)'
;MAKFTVFLLVIFLAVLSLLSFFNKETVNITIWNGVTFESVPLIAVIFISAATGIISMFVITILRDAGRHIENWQVQRKRKKEAKVMDSFSKGLEAFFAFRYEEAAELFEGVLEHDHTSLNALLRMGDISFYSKDYVKAEEYYLRALEVKPKNIEVLLSLERTSEAQHKWPEAIEYLDNVLDIDSDNVTVLCKKRDIYEKNREWEELLDVQHKILKCKLPAEREKEENRKLLGYKYELGRYYVESGTTDKAVKILKSVIKSDKDFIAAYILLADAYLKEGDSKEAQDVLMEGYEETSSLVLLVRLEDHFIDEGEPGTIIDIYQKAIQKDQKDLRPQFFLAKLYYRLEMIDYAIDTIDSLDVTAFDYPDLHKLLGNIYERRAEYKKAADEFKKALSVDKPLLVPYCCSECNHISNDWSGRCPECRNWNTFILDVNEICKIRKRQSSS
;
A
#
# COMPACT_ATOMS: atom_id res chain seq x y z
N MET A 1 18.54 38.72 -54.64
CA MET A 1 19.82 38.35 -55.30
C MET A 1 19.67 37.90 -56.76
N ALA A 2 18.62 37.17 -57.15
CA ALA A 2 18.42 36.74 -58.54
C ALA A 2 18.35 37.89 -59.58
N LYS A 3 17.68 39.01 -59.26
CA LYS A 3 17.58 40.16 -60.17
C LYS A 3 18.93 40.84 -60.47
N PHE A 4 19.84 40.88 -59.47
CA PHE A 4 21.16 41.51 -59.60
C PHE A 4 22.16 40.63 -60.37
N THR A 5 22.08 39.31 -60.17
CA THR A 5 22.90 38.33 -60.92
C THR A 5 22.49 38.24 -62.39
N VAL A 6 21.18 38.29 -62.68
CA VAL A 6 20.67 38.40 -64.07
C VAL A 6 21.15 39.69 -64.73
N PHE A 7 21.12 40.83 -64.02
CA PHE A 7 21.63 42.11 -64.53
C PHE A 7 23.13 42.07 -64.87
N LEU A 8 23.97 41.50 -63.98
CA LEU A 8 25.40 41.32 -64.25
C LEU A 8 25.67 40.39 -65.44
N LEU A 9 24.88 39.32 -65.58
CA LEU A 9 24.99 38.40 -66.72
C LEU A 9 24.61 39.08 -68.04
N VAL A 10 23.59 39.94 -68.05
CA VAL A 10 23.21 40.74 -69.23
C VAL A 10 24.32 41.71 -69.62
N ILE A 11 24.93 42.41 -68.65
CA ILE A 11 26.09 43.28 -68.92
C ILE A 11 27.27 42.48 -69.46
N PHE A 12 27.58 41.34 -68.85
CA PHE A 12 28.66 40.46 -69.29
C PHE A 12 28.47 39.99 -70.73
N LEU A 13 27.25 39.54 -71.08
CA LEU A 13 26.89 39.15 -72.45
C LEU A 13 26.95 40.34 -73.43
N ALA A 14 26.55 41.54 -73.01
CA ALA A 14 26.64 42.74 -73.84
C ALA A 14 28.10 43.15 -74.13
N VAL A 15 28.98 43.09 -73.13
CA VAL A 15 30.42 43.35 -73.29
C VAL A 15 31.06 42.31 -74.20
N LEU A 16 30.73 41.03 -74.02
CA LEU A 16 31.22 39.96 -74.90
C LEU A 16 30.70 40.08 -76.34
N SER A 17 29.44 40.46 -76.54
CA SER A 17 28.87 40.72 -77.87
C SER A 17 29.58 41.89 -78.57
N LEU A 18 29.94 42.93 -77.82
CA LEU A 18 30.73 44.04 -78.35
C LEU A 18 32.12 43.56 -78.78
N LEU A 19 32.80 42.77 -77.94
CA LEU A 19 34.10 42.17 -78.25
C LEU A 19 34.03 41.21 -79.45
N SER A 20 32.91 40.49 -79.61
CA SER A 20 32.64 39.62 -80.75
C SER A 20 32.66 40.34 -82.09
N PHE A 21 32.28 41.62 -82.11
CA PHE A 21 32.23 42.42 -83.33
C PHE A 21 33.63 42.88 -83.77
N PHE A 22 34.53 43.12 -82.82
CA PHE A 22 35.86 43.68 -83.07
C PHE A 22 36.95 42.63 -83.23
N ASN A 23 36.85 41.47 -82.58
CA ASN A 23 37.86 40.43 -82.65
C ASN A 23 37.52 39.38 -83.73
N LYS A 24 38.38 39.27 -84.76
CA LYS A 24 38.22 38.35 -85.90
C LYS A 24 39.23 37.20 -85.87
N GLU A 25 39.98 37.04 -84.79
CA GLU A 25 40.98 35.97 -84.67
C GLU A 25 40.30 34.60 -84.58
N THR A 26 40.89 33.64 -85.29
CA THR A 26 40.45 32.25 -85.29
C THR A 26 41.54 31.33 -84.77
N VAL A 27 41.14 30.28 -84.08
CA VAL A 27 42.05 29.27 -83.50
C VAL A 27 41.66 27.90 -84.03
N ASN A 28 42.66 27.05 -84.28
CA ASN A 28 42.44 25.66 -84.64
C ASN A 28 42.32 24.83 -83.35
N ILE A 29 41.23 24.10 -83.19
CA ILE A 29 40.95 23.30 -81.99
C ILE A 29 41.00 21.82 -82.36
N THR A 30 41.94 21.10 -81.78
CA THR A 30 42.01 19.64 -81.82
C THR A 30 41.20 19.05 -80.68
N ILE A 31 40.15 18.29 -81.00
CA ILE A 31 39.35 17.54 -80.02
C ILE A 31 39.82 16.08 -80.01
N TRP A 32 39.50 15.35 -78.94
CA TRP A 32 39.80 13.93 -78.77
C TRP A 32 39.43 13.10 -80.03
N ASN A 33 40.32 12.18 -80.42
CA ASN A 33 40.37 11.44 -81.69
C ASN A 33 40.91 12.18 -82.91
N GLY A 34 41.65 13.29 -82.70
CA GLY A 34 42.44 13.94 -83.77
C GLY A 34 41.59 14.74 -84.76
N VAL A 35 40.32 14.99 -84.46
CA VAL A 35 39.44 15.84 -85.27
C VAL A 35 39.83 17.30 -85.02
N THR A 36 40.30 17.97 -86.07
CA THR A 36 40.66 19.39 -86.07
C THR A 36 39.52 20.24 -86.60
N PHE A 37 39.01 21.14 -85.77
CA PHE A 37 38.14 22.23 -86.24
C PHE A 37 39.03 23.41 -86.61
N GLU A 38 39.13 23.68 -87.91
CA GLU A 38 39.91 24.80 -88.43
C GLU A 38 39.11 26.11 -88.41
N SER A 39 39.79 27.22 -88.13
CA SER A 39 39.23 28.57 -88.18
C SER A 39 38.04 28.84 -87.24
N VAL A 40 38.03 28.27 -86.02
CA VAL A 40 36.99 28.58 -85.02
C VAL A 40 37.25 29.97 -84.41
N PRO A 41 36.27 30.90 -84.39
CA PRO A 41 36.46 32.21 -83.78
C PRO A 41 36.84 32.11 -82.30
N LEU A 42 37.89 32.82 -81.86
CA LEU A 42 38.37 32.78 -80.46
C LEU A 42 37.25 33.13 -79.45
N ILE A 43 36.40 34.10 -79.81
CA ILE A 43 35.24 34.51 -79.00
C ILE A 43 34.25 33.35 -78.80
N ALA A 44 34.04 32.49 -79.79
CA ALA A 44 33.15 31.33 -79.67
C ALA A 44 33.66 30.35 -78.61
N VAL A 45 34.98 30.18 -78.50
CA VAL A 45 35.61 29.36 -77.46
C VAL A 45 35.41 29.96 -76.07
N ILE A 46 35.56 31.28 -75.94
CA ILE A 46 35.31 32.02 -74.69
C ILE A 46 33.83 31.89 -74.28
N PHE A 47 32.89 31.98 -75.22
CA PHE A 47 31.46 31.77 -74.94
C PHE A 47 31.19 30.36 -74.45
N ILE A 48 31.77 29.34 -75.09
CA ILE A 48 31.58 27.94 -74.70
C ILE A 48 32.16 27.69 -73.30
N SER A 49 33.34 28.24 -72.98
CA SER A 49 33.97 28.14 -71.65
C SER A 49 33.15 28.84 -70.55
N ALA A 50 32.64 30.04 -70.82
CA ALA A 50 31.80 30.75 -69.87
C ALA A 50 30.45 30.05 -69.67
N ALA A 51 29.84 29.54 -70.76
CA ALA A 51 28.60 28.79 -70.72
C ALA A 51 28.75 27.49 -69.93
N THR A 52 29.84 26.73 -70.11
CA THR A 52 30.08 25.50 -69.35
C THR A 52 30.31 25.76 -67.86
N GLY A 53 31.02 26.84 -67.51
CA GLY A 53 31.15 27.31 -66.13
C GLY A 53 29.81 27.68 -65.48
N ILE A 54 28.96 28.42 -66.19
CA ILE A 54 27.62 28.79 -65.71
C ILE A 54 26.73 27.56 -65.56
N ILE A 55 26.71 26.67 -66.56
CA ILE A 55 25.92 25.44 -66.54
C ILE A 55 26.38 24.53 -65.38
N SER A 56 27.68 24.33 -65.19
CA SER A 56 28.18 23.52 -64.08
C SER A 56 27.82 24.11 -62.71
N MET A 57 27.89 25.43 -62.53
CA MET A 57 27.44 26.11 -61.31
C MET A 57 25.93 25.93 -61.08
N PHE A 58 25.10 26.07 -62.11
CA PHE A 58 23.66 25.81 -62.02
C PHE A 58 23.37 24.35 -61.67
N VAL A 59 24.07 23.39 -62.29
CA VAL A 59 23.92 21.96 -61.98
C VAL A 59 24.30 21.69 -60.52
N ILE A 60 25.43 22.20 -60.03
CA ILE A 60 25.87 22.01 -58.64
C ILE A 60 24.87 22.64 -57.66
N THR A 61 24.37 23.85 -57.93
CA THR A 61 23.40 24.51 -57.05
C THR A 61 22.04 23.81 -57.04
N ILE A 62 21.55 23.36 -58.20
CA ILE A 62 20.33 22.56 -58.31
C ILE A 62 20.48 21.25 -57.54
N LEU A 63 21.58 20.52 -57.71
CA LEU A 63 21.83 19.27 -56.99
C LEU A 63 21.90 19.49 -55.48
N ARG A 64 22.57 20.56 -55.02
CA ARG A 64 22.67 20.92 -53.59
C ARG A 64 21.31 21.29 -53.01
N ASP A 65 20.53 22.13 -53.70
CA ASP A 65 19.24 22.59 -53.20
C ASP A 65 18.19 21.47 -53.27
N ALA A 66 18.26 20.58 -54.27
CA ALA A 66 17.47 19.35 -54.31
C ALA A 66 17.81 18.42 -53.12
N GLY A 67 19.09 18.24 -52.80
CA GLY A 67 19.52 17.48 -51.62
C GLY A 67 18.97 18.06 -50.32
N ARG A 68 19.09 19.38 -50.12
CA ARG A 68 18.50 20.09 -48.96
C ARG A 68 16.99 19.99 -48.90
N HIS A 69 16.30 20.04 -50.04
CA HIS A 69 14.84 19.92 -50.08
C HIS A 69 14.40 18.51 -49.69
N ILE A 70 15.08 17.47 -50.17
CA ILE A 70 14.80 16.07 -49.80
C ILE A 70 15.03 15.86 -48.31
N GLU A 71 16.14 16.36 -47.77
CA GLU A 71 16.44 16.29 -46.33
C GLU A 71 15.36 17.00 -45.50
N ASN A 72 15.00 18.24 -45.85
CA ASN A 72 13.93 18.97 -45.19
C ASN A 72 12.57 18.26 -45.28
N TRP A 73 12.26 17.67 -46.44
CA TRP A 73 11.03 16.90 -46.63
C TRP A 73 11.00 15.63 -45.77
N GLN A 74 12.11 14.91 -45.68
CA GLN A 74 12.25 13.75 -44.80
C GLN A 74 12.07 14.15 -43.33
N VAL A 75 12.72 15.22 -42.88
CA VAL A 75 12.57 15.76 -41.52
C VAL A 75 11.13 16.20 -41.25
N GLN A 76 10.48 16.91 -42.18
CA GLN A 76 9.09 17.32 -42.03
C GLN A 76 8.14 16.12 -41.97
N ARG A 77 8.36 15.10 -42.80
CA ARG A 77 7.55 13.86 -42.78
C ARG A 77 7.73 13.11 -41.48
N LYS A 78 8.95 13.01 -40.96
CA LYS A 78 9.26 12.41 -39.65
C LYS A 78 8.55 13.18 -38.53
N ARG A 79 8.69 14.50 -38.48
CA ARG A 79 8.00 15.37 -37.50
C ARG A 79 6.48 15.24 -37.55
N LYS A 80 5.89 15.18 -38.75
CA LYS A 80 4.43 14.97 -38.90
C LYS A 80 4.01 13.61 -38.36
N LYS A 81 4.81 12.56 -38.58
CA LYS A 81 4.53 11.23 -38.04
C LYS A 81 4.63 11.22 -36.51
N GLU A 82 5.69 11.80 -35.94
CA GLU A 82 5.87 11.94 -34.50
C GLU A 82 4.74 12.75 -33.85
N ALA A 83 4.32 13.85 -34.47
CA ALA A 83 3.18 14.64 -33.99
C ALA A 83 1.87 13.85 -34.00
N LYS A 84 1.64 13.01 -35.02
CA LYS A 84 0.46 12.11 -35.06
C LYS A 84 0.50 11.05 -33.96
N VAL A 85 1.67 10.46 -33.70
CA VAL A 85 1.85 9.50 -32.60
C VAL A 85 1.57 10.17 -31.26
N MET A 86 2.10 11.38 -31.05
CA MET A 86 1.87 12.16 -29.83
C MET A 86 0.40 12.54 -29.64
N ASP A 87 -0.29 12.94 -30.71
CA ASP A 87 -1.74 13.21 -30.70
C ASP A 87 -2.55 11.96 -30.35
N SER A 88 -2.22 10.81 -30.95
CA SER A 88 -2.83 9.51 -30.62
C SER A 88 -2.64 9.16 -29.15
N PHE A 89 -1.42 9.35 -28.64
CA PHE A 89 -1.12 9.11 -27.22
C PHE A 89 -1.92 10.05 -26.29
N SER A 90 -2.03 11.33 -26.64
CA SER A 90 -2.84 12.30 -25.86
C SER A 90 -4.31 11.90 -25.81
N LYS A 91 -4.91 11.55 -26.95
CA LYS A 91 -6.29 11.06 -27.01
C LYS A 91 -6.47 9.75 -26.25
N GLY A 92 -5.49 8.85 -26.32
CA GLY A 92 -5.47 7.61 -25.55
C GLY A 92 -5.50 7.89 -24.05
N LEU A 93 -4.73 8.88 -23.55
CA LEU A 93 -4.79 9.31 -22.15
C LEU A 93 -6.15 9.90 -21.78
N GLU A 94 -6.73 10.75 -22.63
CA GLU A 94 -8.07 11.31 -22.40
C GLU A 94 -9.13 10.21 -22.29
N ALA A 95 -9.10 9.22 -23.19
CA ALA A 95 -10.00 8.07 -23.16
C ALA A 95 -9.77 7.21 -21.90
N PHE A 96 -8.50 6.98 -21.52
CA PHE A 96 -8.12 6.25 -20.31
C PHE A 96 -8.66 6.90 -19.04
N PHE A 97 -8.46 8.20 -18.85
CA PHE A 97 -8.97 8.93 -17.69
C PHE A 97 -10.50 9.08 -17.71
N ALA A 98 -11.13 8.94 -18.87
CA ALA A 98 -12.57 8.86 -19.02
C ALA A 98 -13.13 7.43 -18.87
N PHE A 99 -12.32 6.46 -18.43
CA PHE A 99 -12.67 5.05 -18.25
C PHE A 99 -13.13 4.33 -19.53
N ARG A 100 -12.83 4.89 -20.72
CA ARG A 100 -13.08 4.26 -22.02
C ARG A 100 -11.90 3.39 -22.42
N TYR A 101 -11.76 2.26 -21.73
CA TYR A 101 -10.57 1.41 -21.81
C TYR A 101 -10.35 0.77 -23.19
N GLU A 102 -11.42 0.38 -23.90
CA GLU A 102 -11.31 -0.18 -25.25
C GLU A 102 -10.74 0.85 -26.25
N GLU A 103 -11.33 2.05 -26.30
CA GLU A 103 -10.85 3.15 -27.13
C GLU A 103 -9.41 3.54 -26.79
N ALA A 104 -9.09 3.62 -25.49
CA ALA A 104 -7.73 3.91 -25.04
C ALA A 104 -6.73 2.84 -25.49
N ALA A 105 -7.11 1.56 -25.41
CA ALA A 105 -6.27 0.44 -25.83
C ALA A 105 -5.97 0.50 -27.33
N GLU A 106 -6.97 0.76 -28.18
CA GLU A 106 -6.77 0.94 -29.63
C GLU A 106 -5.82 2.10 -29.94
N LEU A 107 -6.00 3.24 -29.24
CA LEU A 107 -5.16 4.43 -29.43
C LEU A 107 -3.71 4.21 -29.00
N PHE A 108 -3.48 3.46 -27.92
CA PHE A 108 -2.14 3.10 -27.45
C PHE A 108 -1.51 1.98 -28.29
N GLU A 109 -2.28 1.04 -28.81
CA GLU A 109 -1.80 0.02 -29.75
C GLU A 109 -1.28 0.70 -31.02
N GLY A 110 -1.99 1.68 -31.56
CA GLY A 110 -1.50 2.49 -32.69
C GLY A 110 -0.22 3.28 -32.39
N VAL A 111 0.03 3.65 -31.12
CA VAL A 111 1.31 4.22 -30.70
C VAL A 111 2.41 3.15 -30.71
N LEU A 112 2.11 1.96 -30.19
CA LEU A 112 3.04 0.83 -30.14
C LEU A 112 3.37 0.27 -31.52
N GLU A 113 2.48 0.35 -32.51
CA GLU A 113 2.79 0.00 -33.91
C GLU A 113 3.88 0.90 -34.52
N HIS A 114 4.01 2.13 -34.03
CA HIS A 114 5.00 3.09 -34.50
C HIS A 114 6.27 3.10 -33.65
N ASP A 115 6.14 2.90 -32.34
CA ASP A 115 7.22 2.77 -31.37
C ASP A 115 6.91 1.63 -30.40
N HIS A 116 7.39 0.43 -30.73
CA HIS A 116 7.20 -0.78 -29.94
C HIS A 116 7.81 -0.69 -28.53
N THR A 117 8.72 0.26 -28.32
CA THR A 117 9.46 0.49 -27.07
C THR A 117 8.95 1.72 -26.31
N SER A 118 7.79 2.26 -26.68
CA SER A 118 7.21 3.41 -26.01
C SER A 118 6.81 3.06 -24.57
N LEU A 119 7.68 3.43 -23.62
CA LEU A 119 7.51 3.15 -22.19
C LEU A 119 6.12 3.57 -21.68
N ASN A 120 5.69 4.79 -22.04
CA ASN A 120 4.42 5.34 -21.56
C ASN A 120 3.22 4.60 -22.15
N ALA A 121 3.27 4.18 -23.42
CA ALA A 121 2.19 3.40 -24.02
C ALA A 121 2.12 1.98 -23.42
N LEU A 122 3.28 1.34 -23.19
CA LEU A 122 3.35 0.04 -22.50
C LEU A 122 2.78 0.12 -21.08
N LEU A 123 3.16 1.14 -20.31
CA LEU A 123 2.60 1.37 -18.97
C LEU A 123 1.08 1.52 -19.00
N ARG A 124 0.53 2.33 -19.91
CA ARG A 124 -0.93 2.54 -20.00
C ARG A 124 -1.67 1.30 -20.49
N MET A 125 -1.10 0.51 -21.40
CA MET A 125 -1.66 -0.78 -21.79
C MET A 125 -1.67 -1.78 -20.63
N GLY A 126 -0.60 -1.79 -19.82
CA GLY A 126 -0.56 -2.55 -18.57
C GLY A 126 -1.63 -2.08 -17.58
N ASP A 127 -1.78 -0.77 -17.39
CA ASP A 127 -2.80 -0.18 -16.50
C ASP A 127 -4.22 -0.56 -16.94
N ILE A 128 -4.52 -0.45 -18.24
CA ILE A 128 -5.82 -0.87 -18.81
C ILE A 128 -6.08 -2.34 -18.52
N SER A 129 -5.08 -3.21 -18.75
CA SER A 129 -5.20 -4.64 -18.52
C SER A 129 -5.40 -4.95 -17.03
N PHE A 130 -4.69 -4.25 -16.15
CA PHE A 130 -4.82 -4.36 -14.70
C PHE A 130 -6.24 -3.98 -14.22
N TYR A 131 -6.79 -2.84 -14.69
CA TYR A 131 -8.16 -2.43 -14.35
C TYR A 131 -9.22 -3.37 -14.93
N SER A 132 -8.91 -4.01 -16.07
CA SER A 132 -9.74 -5.06 -16.67
C SER A 132 -9.62 -6.40 -15.93
N LYS A 133 -8.79 -6.49 -14.87
CA LYS A 133 -8.46 -7.69 -14.09
C LYS A 133 -7.76 -8.80 -14.88
N ASP A 134 -7.24 -8.48 -16.06
CA ASP A 134 -6.34 -9.37 -16.81
C ASP A 134 -4.91 -9.13 -16.33
N TYR A 135 -4.60 -9.69 -15.16
CA TYR A 135 -3.31 -9.49 -14.50
C TYR A 135 -2.15 -10.12 -15.27
N VAL A 136 -2.40 -11.19 -16.04
CA VAL A 136 -1.38 -11.86 -16.85
C VAL A 136 -0.96 -10.95 -18.01
N LYS A 137 -1.93 -10.37 -18.72
CA LYS A 137 -1.62 -9.42 -19.79
C LYS A 137 -1.03 -8.11 -19.27
N ALA A 138 -1.46 -7.66 -18.10
CA ALA A 138 -0.87 -6.50 -17.44
C ALA A 138 0.63 -6.74 -17.14
N GLU A 139 0.95 -7.89 -16.55
CA GLU A 139 2.32 -8.33 -16.26
C GLU A 139 3.18 -8.35 -17.54
N GLU A 140 2.66 -8.89 -18.65
CA GLU A 140 3.36 -8.89 -19.95
C GLU A 140 3.74 -7.48 -20.42
N TYR A 141 2.79 -6.53 -20.42
CA TYR A 141 3.07 -5.16 -20.83
C TYR A 141 4.05 -4.45 -19.89
N TYR A 142 3.93 -4.68 -18.58
CA TYR A 142 4.84 -4.08 -17.61
C TYR A 142 6.25 -4.68 -17.66
N LEU A 143 6.40 -5.98 -17.92
CA LEU A 143 7.71 -6.60 -18.13
C LEU A 143 8.40 -6.04 -19.39
N ARG A 144 7.65 -5.84 -20.48
CA ARG A 144 8.17 -5.15 -21.67
C ARG A 144 8.58 -3.70 -21.35
N ALA A 145 7.81 -3.00 -20.52
CA ALA A 145 8.16 -1.66 -20.05
C ALA A 145 9.46 -1.67 -19.20
N LEU A 146 9.65 -2.73 -18.41
CA LEU A 146 10.85 -2.93 -17.58
C LEU A 146 12.09 -3.18 -18.45
N GLU A 147 11.98 -3.94 -19.54
CA GLU A 147 13.07 -4.12 -20.51
C GLU A 147 13.55 -2.80 -21.12
N VAL A 148 12.62 -1.88 -21.40
CA VAL A 148 12.95 -0.54 -21.93
C VAL A 148 13.67 0.31 -20.89
N LYS A 149 13.21 0.30 -19.63
CA LYS A 149 13.84 1.01 -18.51
C LYS A 149 13.85 0.16 -17.22
N PRO A 150 14.92 -0.61 -16.96
CA PRO A 150 14.97 -1.56 -15.84
C PRO A 150 14.88 -0.96 -14.43
N LYS A 151 15.23 0.33 -14.27
CA LYS A 151 15.21 1.04 -12.98
C LYS A 151 14.09 2.07 -12.88
N ASN A 152 13.02 1.90 -13.66
CA ASN A 152 11.87 2.80 -13.57
C ASN A 152 10.97 2.41 -12.39
N ILE A 153 10.86 3.31 -11.40
CA ILE A 153 10.08 3.07 -10.18
C ILE A 153 8.58 2.87 -10.49
N GLU A 154 8.00 3.61 -11.44
CA GLU A 154 6.58 3.44 -11.82
C GLU A 154 6.30 2.04 -12.37
N VAL A 155 7.20 1.51 -13.22
CA VAL A 155 7.09 0.15 -13.75
C VAL A 155 7.23 -0.89 -12.64
N LEU A 156 8.25 -0.77 -11.78
CA LEU A 156 8.48 -1.71 -10.68
C LEU A 156 7.29 -1.75 -9.71
N LEU A 157 6.73 -0.60 -9.34
CA LEU A 157 5.54 -0.53 -8.48
C LEU A 157 4.28 -1.06 -9.20
N SER A 158 4.19 -0.91 -10.52
CA SER A 158 3.08 -1.48 -11.29
C SER A 158 3.16 -3.01 -11.37
N LEU A 159 4.38 -3.56 -11.52
CA LEU A 159 4.64 -5.00 -11.43
C LEU A 159 4.37 -5.53 -10.02
N GLU A 160 4.85 -4.87 -8.96
CA GLU A 160 4.52 -5.23 -7.58
C GLU A 160 3.00 -5.32 -7.37
N ARG A 161 2.27 -4.26 -7.71
CA ARG A 161 0.80 -4.22 -7.57
C ARG A 161 0.13 -5.35 -8.33
N THR A 162 0.67 -5.71 -9.50
CA THR A 162 0.14 -6.80 -10.35
C THR A 162 0.44 -8.17 -9.75
N SER A 163 1.65 -8.39 -9.22
CA SER A 163 2.03 -9.61 -8.49
C SER A 163 1.24 -9.76 -7.19
N GLU A 164 1.02 -8.66 -6.46
CA GLU A 164 0.22 -8.62 -5.23
C GLU A 164 -1.24 -9.04 -5.52
N ALA A 165 -1.85 -8.52 -6.59
CA ALA A 165 -3.19 -8.90 -7.03
C ALA A 165 -3.30 -10.38 -7.44
N GLN A 166 -2.18 -10.98 -7.88
CA GLN A 166 -2.07 -12.41 -8.20
C GLN A 166 -1.68 -13.28 -7.00
N HIS A 167 -1.49 -12.70 -5.81
CA HIS A 167 -0.96 -13.38 -4.62
C HIS A 167 0.44 -13.99 -4.80
N LYS A 168 1.22 -13.47 -5.75
CA LYS A 168 2.63 -13.79 -6.00
C LYS A 168 3.52 -12.96 -5.05
N TRP A 169 3.51 -13.31 -3.76
CA TRP A 169 4.17 -12.52 -2.71
C TRP A 169 5.69 -12.40 -2.89
N PRO A 170 6.45 -13.47 -3.20
CA PRO A 170 7.90 -13.37 -3.38
C PRO A 170 8.29 -12.41 -4.51
N GLU A 171 7.60 -12.47 -5.64
CA GLU A 171 7.83 -11.61 -6.80
C GLU A 171 7.47 -10.16 -6.49
N ALA A 172 6.36 -9.92 -5.79
CA ALA A 172 5.97 -8.58 -5.34
C ALA A 172 7.05 -7.97 -4.43
N ILE A 173 7.61 -8.76 -3.50
CA ILE A 173 8.70 -8.34 -2.61
C ILE A 173 9.97 -8.03 -3.41
N GLU A 174 10.32 -8.87 -4.39
CA GLU A 174 11.50 -8.65 -5.25
C GLU A 174 11.40 -7.30 -6.00
N TYR A 175 10.23 -6.98 -6.55
CA TYR A 175 10.03 -5.68 -7.20
C TYR A 175 10.15 -4.49 -6.22
N LEU A 176 9.71 -4.63 -4.97
CA LEU A 176 9.92 -3.61 -3.94
C LEU A 176 11.39 -3.49 -3.55
N ASP A 177 12.11 -4.60 -3.45
CA ASP A 177 13.54 -4.60 -3.18
C ASP A 177 14.32 -3.89 -4.30
N ASN A 178 13.95 -4.12 -5.56
CA ASN A 178 14.51 -3.38 -6.69
C ASN A 178 14.26 -1.86 -6.60
N VAL A 179 13.14 -1.42 -6.02
CA VAL A 179 12.89 0.01 -5.74
C VAL A 179 13.76 0.49 -4.58
N LEU A 180 13.92 -0.31 -3.52
CA LEU A 180 14.77 0.00 -2.36
C LEU A 180 16.26 0.02 -2.71
N ASP A 181 16.70 -0.68 -3.74
CA ASP A 181 18.06 -0.57 -4.29
C ASP A 181 18.32 0.81 -4.94
N ILE A 182 17.27 1.51 -5.37
CA ILE A 182 17.33 2.86 -5.93
C ILE A 182 17.21 3.90 -4.81
N ASP A 183 16.27 3.70 -3.89
CA ASP A 183 15.97 4.58 -2.76
C ASP A 183 15.76 3.75 -1.48
N SER A 184 16.86 3.50 -0.76
CA SER A 184 16.88 2.59 0.40
C SER A 184 16.01 3.04 1.56
N ASP A 185 15.77 4.34 1.66
CA ASP A 185 15.08 4.97 2.78
C ASP A 185 13.65 5.37 2.41
N ASN A 186 13.12 4.84 1.29
CA ASN A 186 11.76 5.08 0.86
C ASN A 186 10.75 4.43 1.81
N VAL A 187 10.33 5.18 2.82
CA VAL A 187 9.40 4.71 3.85
C VAL A 187 8.09 4.17 3.25
N THR A 188 7.61 4.75 2.15
CA THR A 188 6.37 4.30 1.49
C THR A 188 6.52 2.88 0.93
N VAL A 189 7.65 2.59 0.29
CA VAL A 189 7.97 1.27 -0.27
C VAL A 189 8.22 0.26 0.85
N LEU A 190 8.93 0.66 1.91
CA LEU A 190 9.08 -0.17 3.11
C LEU A 190 7.73 -0.51 3.75
N CYS A 191 6.80 0.45 3.86
CA CYS A 191 5.45 0.18 4.35
C CYS A 191 4.70 -0.81 3.45
N LYS A 192 4.77 -0.68 2.12
CA LYS A 192 4.18 -1.66 1.19
C LYS A 192 4.76 -3.06 1.40
N LYS A 193 6.08 -3.17 1.52
CA LYS A 193 6.77 -4.45 1.76
C LYS A 193 6.33 -5.07 3.09
N ARG A 194 6.24 -4.27 4.15
CA ARG A 194 5.70 -4.71 5.45
C ARG A 194 4.25 -5.19 5.34
N ASP A 195 3.40 -4.46 4.63
CA ASP A 195 1.98 -4.82 4.51
C ASP A 195 1.79 -6.14 3.73
N ILE A 196 2.67 -6.46 2.78
CA ILE A 196 2.72 -7.77 2.11
C ILE A 196 3.12 -8.87 3.10
N TYR A 197 4.19 -8.69 3.87
CA TYR A 197 4.58 -9.66 4.91
C TYR A 197 3.48 -9.85 5.96
N GLU A 198 2.74 -8.79 6.29
CA GLU A 198 1.61 -8.86 7.23
C GLU A 198 0.47 -9.73 6.66
N LYS A 199 0.15 -9.57 5.38
CA LYS A 199 -0.85 -10.40 4.68
C LYS A 199 -0.42 -11.86 4.60
N ASN A 200 0.87 -12.12 4.36
CA ASN A 200 1.42 -13.48 4.27
C ASN A 200 1.77 -14.10 5.64
N ARG A 201 1.61 -13.34 6.75
CA ARG A 201 1.96 -13.75 8.12
C ARG A 201 3.43 -14.13 8.30
N GLU A 202 4.32 -13.52 7.53
CA GLU A 202 5.78 -13.65 7.65
C GLU A 202 6.30 -12.64 8.68
N TRP A 203 6.08 -12.96 9.97
CA TRP A 203 6.29 -12.01 11.07
C TRP A 203 7.75 -11.69 11.38
N GLU A 204 8.69 -12.60 11.09
CA GLU A 204 10.12 -12.38 11.33
C GLU A 204 10.66 -11.31 10.35
N GLU A 205 10.43 -11.53 9.06
CA GLU A 205 10.78 -10.63 7.97
C GLU A 205 10.07 -9.28 8.10
N LEU A 206 8.80 -9.29 8.54
CA LEU A 206 8.04 -8.08 8.84
C LEU A 206 8.76 -7.23 9.89
N LEU A 207 9.22 -7.85 10.99
CA LEU A 207 9.93 -7.10 12.04
C LEU A 207 11.21 -6.47 11.50
N ASP A 208 11.96 -7.16 10.64
CA ASP A 208 13.17 -6.58 10.04
C ASP A 208 12.84 -5.32 9.22
N VAL A 209 11.76 -5.35 8.43
CA VAL A 209 11.29 -4.17 7.69
C VAL A 209 10.81 -3.07 8.65
N GLN A 210 10.09 -3.42 9.71
CA GLN A 210 9.64 -2.44 10.72
C GLN A 210 10.81 -1.74 11.40
N HIS A 211 11.89 -2.46 11.74
CA HIS A 211 13.10 -1.84 12.28
C HIS A 211 13.81 -0.95 11.24
N LYS A 212 13.77 -1.29 9.95
CA LYS A 212 14.26 -0.39 8.88
C LYS A 212 13.43 0.89 8.80
N ILE A 213 12.10 0.80 8.86
CA ILE A 213 11.20 1.97 8.89
C ILE A 213 11.54 2.91 10.05
N LEU A 214 11.75 2.38 11.25
CA LEU A 214 12.09 3.17 12.44
C LEU A 214 13.50 3.78 12.40
N LYS A 215 14.40 3.27 11.56
CA LYS A 215 15.73 3.89 11.32
C LYS A 215 15.64 5.07 10.35
N CYS A 216 14.61 5.14 9.53
CA CYS A 216 14.38 6.29 8.64
C CYS A 216 14.00 7.53 9.45
N LYS A 217 14.22 8.72 8.87
CA LYS A 217 13.84 9.98 9.51
C LYS A 217 12.32 10.18 9.43
N LEU A 218 11.63 9.95 10.54
CA LEU A 218 10.17 10.11 10.65
C LEU A 218 9.80 11.36 11.48
N PRO A 219 8.64 12.00 11.20
CA PRO A 219 8.03 12.94 12.14
C PRO A 219 7.70 12.24 13.47
N ALA A 220 7.81 12.95 14.60
CA ALA A 220 7.64 12.38 15.95
C ALA A 220 6.31 11.63 16.14
N GLU A 221 5.20 12.15 15.62
CA GLU A 221 3.90 11.48 15.70
C GLU A 221 3.89 10.15 14.93
N ARG A 222 4.46 10.14 13.72
CA ARG A 222 4.56 8.91 12.91
C ARG A 222 5.51 7.90 13.56
N GLU A 223 6.60 8.35 14.16
CA GLU A 223 7.51 7.49 14.90
C GLU A 223 6.81 6.83 16.10
N LYS A 224 5.97 7.57 16.83
CA LYS A 224 5.15 7.02 17.92
C LYS A 224 4.15 5.96 17.42
N GLU A 225 3.46 6.22 16.31
CA GLU A 225 2.57 5.24 15.67
C GLU A 225 3.31 3.98 15.22
N GLU A 226 4.46 4.13 14.59
CA GLU A 226 5.28 3.00 14.12
C GLU A 226 5.90 2.21 15.28
N ASN A 227 6.20 2.86 16.42
CA ASN A 227 6.58 2.16 17.65
C ASN A 227 5.41 1.38 18.27
N ARG A 228 4.18 1.93 18.26
CA ARG A 228 2.98 1.18 18.68
C ARG A 228 2.75 -0.05 17.81
N LYS A 229 2.92 0.08 16.49
CA LYS A 229 2.85 -1.05 15.55
C LYS A 229 3.95 -2.08 15.81
N LEU A 230 5.19 -1.65 16.10
CA LEU A 230 6.28 -2.57 16.43
C LEU A 230 5.91 -3.51 17.60
N LEU A 231 5.29 -2.98 18.66
CA LEU A 231 4.82 -3.81 19.78
C LEU A 231 3.72 -4.78 19.34
N GLY A 232 2.77 -4.31 18.54
CA GLY A 232 1.76 -5.15 17.92
C GLY A 232 2.35 -6.30 17.10
N TYR A 233 3.31 -6.01 16.23
CA TYR A 233 3.97 -7.03 15.41
C TYR A 233 4.80 -8.02 16.21
N LYS A 234 5.47 -7.57 17.28
CA LYS A 234 6.15 -8.48 18.23
C LYS A 234 5.16 -9.40 18.93
N TYR A 235 3.98 -8.90 19.29
CA TYR A 235 2.90 -9.71 19.84
C TYR A 235 2.41 -10.75 18.82
N GLU A 236 2.21 -10.38 17.54
CA GLU A 236 1.81 -11.33 16.49
C GLU A 236 2.87 -12.41 16.26
N LEU A 237 4.16 -12.05 16.27
CA LEU A 237 5.26 -13.02 16.20
C LEU A 237 5.26 -13.95 17.43
N GLY A 238 5.03 -13.41 18.63
CA GLY A 238 4.86 -14.21 19.83
C GLY A 238 3.73 -15.21 19.70
N ARG A 239 2.58 -14.78 19.15
CA ARG A 239 1.43 -15.66 18.91
C ARG A 239 1.76 -16.76 17.92
N TYR A 240 2.44 -16.43 16.83
CA TYR A 240 2.93 -17.42 15.86
C TYR A 240 3.88 -18.45 16.50
N TYR A 241 4.75 -18.04 17.41
CA TYR A 241 5.61 -18.98 18.14
C TYR A 241 4.84 -19.88 19.11
N VAL A 242 3.83 -19.35 19.81
CA VAL A 242 2.94 -20.18 20.66
C VAL A 242 2.18 -21.19 19.80
N GLU A 243 1.62 -20.76 18.67
CA GLU A 243 0.89 -21.63 17.74
C GLU A 243 1.80 -22.74 17.16
N SER A 244 3.04 -22.39 16.77
CA SER A 244 4.01 -23.34 16.22
C SER A 244 4.69 -24.24 17.26
N GLY A 245 4.45 -24.02 18.55
CA GLY A 245 5.03 -24.82 19.65
C GLY A 245 6.50 -24.46 19.95
N THR A 246 6.95 -23.27 19.55
CA THR A 246 8.30 -22.75 19.86
C THR A 246 8.25 -21.82 21.07
N THR A 247 7.81 -22.36 22.21
CA THR A 247 7.45 -21.59 23.42
C THR A 247 8.59 -20.74 23.97
N ASP A 248 9.84 -21.22 23.96
CA ASP A 248 11.00 -20.43 24.40
C ASP A 248 11.13 -19.09 23.67
N LYS A 249 10.91 -19.10 22.34
CA LYS A 249 10.96 -17.89 21.53
C LYS A 249 9.77 -16.99 21.82
N ALA A 250 8.57 -17.57 21.99
CA ALA A 250 7.36 -16.84 22.37
C ALA A 250 7.54 -16.11 23.71
N VAL A 251 8.02 -16.80 24.73
CA VAL A 251 8.26 -16.23 26.07
C VAL A 251 9.22 -15.05 25.98
N LYS A 252 10.34 -15.21 25.26
CA LYS A 252 11.34 -14.14 25.11
C LYS A 252 10.75 -12.90 24.43
N ILE A 253 10.01 -13.07 23.33
CA ILE A 253 9.46 -11.93 22.59
C ILE A 253 8.33 -11.24 23.38
N LEU A 254 7.45 -12.00 24.03
CA LEU A 254 6.32 -11.46 24.81
C LEU A 254 6.79 -10.71 26.05
N LYS A 255 7.79 -11.24 26.78
CA LYS A 255 8.44 -10.49 27.88
C LYS A 255 9.04 -9.17 27.40
N SER A 256 9.54 -9.11 26.16
CA SER A 256 10.05 -7.86 25.58
C SER A 256 8.94 -6.84 25.26
N VAL A 257 7.75 -7.31 24.88
CA VAL A 257 6.57 -6.46 24.67
C VAL A 257 6.13 -5.88 26.00
N ILE A 258 5.91 -6.72 27.02
CA ILE A 258 5.51 -6.31 28.38
C ILE A 258 6.50 -5.30 28.99
N LYS A 259 7.80 -5.55 28.81
CA LYS A 259 8.84 -4.62 29.30
C LYS A 259 8.77 -3.24 28.63
N SER A 260 8.34 -3.20 27.37
CA SER A 260 8.23 -1.95 26.59
C SER A 260 6.93 -1.22 26.85
N ASP A 261 5.85 -1.96 27.09
CA ASP A 261 4.51 -1.46 27.39
C ASP A 261 3.84 -2.36 28.43
N LYS A 262 3.84 -1.88 29.68
CA LYS A 262 3.23 -2.57 30.83
C LYS A 262 1.71 -2.62 30.76
N ASP A 263 1.08 -1.79 29.94
CA ASP A 263 -0.38 -1.78 29.76
C ASP A 263 -0.82 -2.75 28.65
N PHE A 264 0.11 -3.49 28.03
CA PHE A 264 -0.17 -4.45 26.95
C PHE A 264 -0.77 -5.76 27.51
N ILE A 265 -2.03 -5.68 27.97
CA ILE A 265 -2.83 -6.78 28.53
C ILE A 265 -2.77 -8.03 27.66
N ALA A 266 -2.87 -7.87 26.34
CA ALA A 266 -2.88 -9.02 25.43
C ALA A 266 -1.58 -9.85 25.49
N ALA A 267 -0.45 -9.23 25.82
CA ALA A 267 0.84 -9.91 25.91
C ALA A 267 0.96 -10.72 27.21
N TYR A 268 0.39 -10.24 28.32
CA TYR A 268 0.30 -11.02 29.56
C TYR A 268 -0.53 -12.28 29.36
N ILE A 269 -1.72 -12.15 28.74
CA ILE A 269 -2.62 -13.28 28.46
C ILE A 269 -1.91 -14.31 27.58
N LEU A 270 -1.33 -13.87 26.47
CA LEU A 270 -0.67 -14.79 25.54
C LEU A 270 0.60 -15.44 26.14
N LEU A 271 1.30 -14.74 27.03
CA LEU A 271 2.45 -15.30 27.75
C LEU A 271 2.00 -16.36 28.75
N ALA A 272 0.90 -16.13 29.47
CA ALA A 272 0.32 -17.13 30.35
C ALA A 272 -0.17 -18.35 29.58
N ASP A 273 -0.86 -18.16 28.44
CA ASP A 273 -1.28 -19.24 27.55
C ASP A 273 -0.09 -20.07 27.06
N ALA A 274 1.04 -19.42 26.79
CA ALA A 274 2.28 -20.09 26.40
C ALA A 274 2.82 -21.00 27.52
N TYR A 275 2.83 -20.52 28.78
CA TYR A 275 3.24 -21.31 29.94
C TYR A 275 2.29 -22.47 30.23
N LEU A 276 0.97 -22.24 30.17
CA LEU A 276 -0.03 -23.30 30.34
C LEU A 276 0.13 -24.43 29.31
N LYS A 277 0.50 -24.10 28.07
CA LYS A 277 0.73 -25.09 27.01
C LYS A 277 1.93 -26.00 27.28
N GLU A 278 2.95 -25.53 27.99
CA GLU A 278 4.10 -26.33 28.44
C GLU A 278 3.83 -27.08 29.75
N GLY A 279 2.72 -26.77 30.43
CA GLY A 279 2.37 -27.32 31.75
C GLY A 279 2.92 -26.52 32.93
N ASP A 280 3.51 -25.36 32.68
CA ASP A 280 4.06 -24.45 33.68
C ASP A 280 2.95 -23.58 34.30
N SER A 281 2.04 -24.23 35.04
CA SER A 281 0.85 -23.58 35.62
C SER A 281 1.20 -22.42 36.56
N LYS A 282 2.28 -22.57 37.34
CA LYS A 282 2.71 -21.57 38.33
C LYS A 282 3.19 -20.28 37.66
N GLU A 283 3.96 -20.40 36.58
CA GLU A 283 4.47 -19.27 35.81
C GLU A 283 3.33 -18.53 35.10
N ALA A 284 2.33 -19.25 34.60
CA ALA A 284 1.13 -18.65 34.01
C ALA A 284 0.37 -17.81 35.06
N GLN A 285 0.19 -18.35 36.26
CA GLN A 285 -0.43 -17.64 37.39
C GLN A 285 0.33 -16.35 37.70
N ASP A 286 1.65 -16.43 37.85
CA ASP A 286 2.50 -15.30 38.24
C ASP A 286 2.45 -14.18 37.19
N VAL A 287 2.45 -14.53 35.90
CA VAL A 287 2.31 -13.56 34.80
C VAL A 287 0.93 -12.89 34.80
N LEU A 288 -0.15 -13.64 34.98
CA LEU A 288 -1.50 -13.08 35.02
C LEU A 288 -1.68 -12.16 36.25
N MET A 289 -1.13 -12.55 37.39
CA MET A 289 -1.12 -11.74 38.61
C MET A 289 -0.35 -10.44 38.41
N GLU A 290 0.88 -10.51 37.87
CA GLU A 290 1.69 -9.34 37.54
C GLU A 290 0.93 -8.37 36.63
N GLY A 291 0.34 -8.89 35.54
CA GLY A 291 -0.43 -8.07 34.61
C GLY A 291 -1.64 -7.43 35.26
N TYR A 292 -2.35 -8.15 36.14
CA TYR A 292 -3.49 -7.59 36.86
C TYR A 292 -3.08 -6.51 37.85
N GLU A 293 -1.98 -6.70 38.58
CA GLU A 293 -1.47 -5.70 39.52
C GLU A 293 -1.06 -4.40 38.82
N GLU A 294 -0.41 -4.49 37.67
CA GLU A 294 0.02 -3.34 36.86
C GLU A 294 -1.17 -2.62 36.20
N THR A 295 -2.11 -3.35 35.60
CA THR A 295 -3.16 -2.76 34.74
C THR A 295 -4.52 -2.61 35.41
N SER A 296 -4.77 -3.35 36.51
CA SER A 296 -6.10 -3.53 37.11
C SER A 296 -7.18 -3.93 36.09
N SER A 297 -6.78 -4.65 35.03
CA SER A 297 -7.66 -5.03 33.93
C SER A 297 -8.63 -6.14 34.33
N LEU A 298 -9.92 -5.90 34.12
CA LEU A 298 -10.97 -6.89 34.34
C LEU A 298 -10.81 -8.12 33.43
N VAL A 299 -10.20 -7.96 32.24
CA VAL A 299 -9.93 -9.10 31.35
C VAL A 299 -8.92 -10.06 32.00
N LEU A 300 -7.87 -9.52 32.64
CA LEU A 300 -6.89 -10.34 33.36
C LEU A 300 -7.49 -10.98 34.62
N LEU A 301 -8.36 -10.26 35.31
CA LEU A 301 -9.05 -10.80 36.48
C LEU A 301 -9.94 -12.01 36.12
N VAL A 302 -10.67 -11.95 35.00
CA VAL A 302 -11.45 -13.08 34.49
C VAL A 302 -10.54 -14.24 34.07
N ARG A 303 -9.37 -13.96 33.46
CA ARG A 303 -8.39 -15.02 33.13
C ARG A 303 -7.78 -15.68 34.36
N LEU A 304 -7.51 -14.92 35.42
CA LEU A 304 -7.10 -15.46 36.72
C LEU A 304 -8.20 -16.33 37.32
N GLU A 305 -9.47 -15.91 37.21
CA GLU A 305 -10.60 -16.72 37.67
C GLU A 305 -10.67 -18.06 36.98
N ASP A 306 -10.62 -18.08 35.64
CA ASP A 306 -10.62 -19.34 34.89
C ASP A 306 -9.47 -20.26 35.34
N HIS A 307 -8.26 -19.70 35.48
CA HIS A 307 -7.09 -20.44 35.93
C HIS A 307 -7.23 -21.05 37.33
N PHE A 308 -7.60 -20.26 38.35
CA PHE A 308 -7.75 -20.77 39.72
C PHE A 308 -8.91 -21.75 39.88
N ILE A 309 -9.96 -21.61 39.07
CA ILE A 309 -11.07 -22.56 39.07
C ILE A 309 -10.65 -23.90 38.47
N ASP A 310 -9.87 -23.87 37.40
CA ASP A 310 -9.34 -25.08 36.77
C ASP A 310 -8.33 -25.81 37.68
N GLU A 311 -7.52 -25.08 38.45
CA GLU A 311 -6.62 -25.62 39.48
C GLU A 311 -7.36 -26.12 40.74
N GLY A 312 -8.65 -25.77 40.92
CA GLY A 312 -9.45 -26.15 42.09
C GLY A 312 -9.15 -25.33 43.34
N GLU A 313 -8.63 -24.11 43.20
CA GLU A 313 -8.33 -23.17 44.29
C GLU A 313 -9.23 -21.90 44.27
N PRO A 314 -10.56 -22.03 44.38
CA PRO A 314 -11.47 -20.88 44.27
C PRO A 314 -11.28 -19.84 45.38
N GLY A 315 -10.72 -20.23 46.54
CA GLY A 315 -10.50 -19.31 47.66
C GLY A 315 -9.55 -18.15 47.32
N THR A 316 -8.51 -18.43 46.54
CA THR A 316 -7.50 -17.43 46.16
C THR A 316 -8.09 -16.35 45.26
N ILE A 317 -8.86 -16.75 44.24
CA ILE A 317 -9.52 -15.79 43.35
C ILE A 317 -10.60 -14.97 44.07
N ILE A 318 -11.32 -15.57 45.03
CA ILE A 318 -12.30 -14.83 45.86
C ILE A 318 -11.60 -13.71 46.64
N ASP A 319 -10.45 -13.98 47.25
CA ASP A 319 -9.66 -12.96 47.98
C ASP A 319 -9.16 -11.85 47.03
N ILE A 320 -8.72 -12.21 45.81
CA ILE A 320 -8.31 -11.23 44.79
C ILE A 320 -9.48 -10.31 44.41
N TYR A 321 -10.67 -10.85 44.18
CA TYR A 321 -11.88 -10.05 43.92
C TYR A 321 -12.21 -9.14 45.11
N GLN A 322 -12.17 -9.65 46.34
CA GLN A 322 -12.44 -8.85 47.54
C GLN A 322 -11.44 -7.68 47.68
N LYS A 323 -10.15 -7.93 47.41
CA LYS A 323 -9.12 -6.88 47.36
C LYS A 323 -9.39 -5.87 46.25
N ALA A 324 -9.84 -6.31 45.07
CA ALA A 324 -10.22 -5.44 43.96
C ALA A 324 -11.34 -4.46 44.37
N ILE A 325 -12.39 -4.97 45.01
CA ILE A 325 -13.53 -4.19 45.50
C ILE A 325 -13.09 -3.19 46.58
N GLN A 326 -12.20 -3.60 47.48
CA GLN A 326 -11.67 -2.71 48.53
C GLN A 326 -10.81 -1.57 47.96
N LYS A 327 -10.04 -1.85 46.89
CA LYS A 327 -9.16 -0.87 46.24
C LYS A 327 -9.95 0.25 45.58
N ASP A 328 -11.06 -0.06 44.91
CA ASP A 328 -11.96 0.92 44.32
C ASP A 328 -13.43 0.55 44.56
N GLN A 329 -13.99 1.12 45.62
CA GLN A 329 -15.40 0.89 46.00
C GLN A 329 -16.41 1.47 45.00
N LYS A 330 -15.96 2.32 44.07
CA LYS A 330 -16.84 2.87 43.02
C LYS A 330 -16.91 1.95 41.80
N ASP A 331 -15.93 1.07 41.62
CA ASP A 331 -15.95 0.11 40.54
C ASP A 331 -16.82 -1.08 40.92
N LEU A 332 -18.05 -1.10 40.39
CA LEU A 332 -19.02 -2.16 40.64
C LEU A 332 -18.74 -3.45 39.83
N ARG A 333 -17.80 -3.41 38.87
CA ARG A 333 -17.54 -4.55 37.97
C ARG A 333 -16.98 -5.75 38.72
N PRO A 334 -15.91 -5.64 39.55
CA PRO A 334 -15.40 -6.78 40.31
C PRO A 334 -16.45 -7.41 41.23
N GLN A 335 -17.35 -6.61 41.81
CA GLN A 335 -18.45 -7.10 42.65
C GLN A 335 -19.46 -7.94 41.85
N PHE A 336 -19.83 -7.50 40.64
CA PHE A 336 -20.67 -8.28 39.73
C PHE A 336 -20.02 -9.61 39.34
N PHE A 337 -18.73 -9.60 38.97
CA PHE A 337 -18.02 -10.83 38.60
C PHE A 337 -17.82 -11.76 39.81
N LEU A 338 -17.56 -11.23 41.00
CA LEU A 338 -17.51 -12.03 42.23
C LEU A 338 -18.86 -12.71 42.54
N ALA A 339 -19.98 -12.01 42.34
CA ALA A 339 -21.29 -12.63 42.51
C ALA A 339 -21.54 -13.76 41.49
N LYS A 340 -21.10 -13.60 40.22
CA LYS A 340 -21.14 -14.67 39.22
C LYS A 340 -20.31 -15.87 39.64
N LEU A 341 -19.11 -15.63 40.20
CA LEU A 341 -18.24 -16.66 40.72
C LEU A 341 -18.88 -17.41 41.89
N TYR A 342 -19.42 -16.70 42.88
CA TYR A 342 -20.14 -17.35 43.99
C TYR A 342 -21.32 -18.19 43.51
N TYR A 343 -22.08 -17.70 42.53
CA TYR A 343 -23.15 -18.48 41.91
C TYR A 343 -22.62 -19.74 41.20
N ARG A 344 -21.52 -19.63 40.43
CA ARG A 344 -20.86 -20.77 39.76
C ARG A 344 -20.37 -21.83 40.75
N LEU A 345 -19.95 -21.41 41.95
CA LEU A 345 -19.51 -22.28 43.04
C LEU A 345 -20.66 -22.80 43.93
N GLU A 346 -21.92 -22.55 43.57
CA GLU A 346 -23.13 -22.90 44.34
C GLU A 346 -23.16 -22.26 45.76
N MET A 347 -22.41 -21.17 45.97
CA MET A 347 -22.41 -20.36 47.19
C MET A 347 -23.53 -19.30 47.12
N ILE A 348 -24.78 -19.77 47.08
CA ILE A 348 -25.96 -18.94 46.74
C ILE A 348 -26.18 -17.76 47.70
N ASP A 349 -25.97 -17.95 49.01
CA ASP A 349 -26.14 -16.88 50.01
C ASP A 349 -25.08 -15.78 49.85
N TYR A 350 -23.83 -16.15 49.57
CA TYR A 350 -22.78 -15.17 49.28
C TYR A 350 -23.04 -14.44 47.97
N ALA A 351 -23.56 -15.12 46.95
CA ALA A 351 -23.90 -14.51 45.67
C ALA A 351 -24.96 -13.43 45.82
N ILE A 352 -26.06 -13.70 46.54
CA ILE A 352 -27.13 -12.72 46.75
C ILE A 352 -26.67 -11.55 47.63
N ASP A 353 -25.92 -11.80 48.72
CA ASP A 353 -25.41 -10.73 49.58
C ASP A 353 -24.46 -9.78 48.83
N THR A 354 -23.65 -10.34 47.91
CA THR A 354 -22.74 -9.58 47.05
C THR A 354 -23.50 -8.69 46.07
N ILE A 355 -24.66 -9.14 45.55
CA ILE A 355 -25.49 -8.33 44.65
C ILE A 355 -26.36 -7.33 45.42
N ASP A 356 -26.89 -7.69 46.59
CA ASP A 356 -27.72 -6.79 47.40
C ASP A 356 -26.92 -5.57 47.91
N SER A 357 -25.60 -5.71 48.02
CA SER A 357 -24.68 -4.61 48.31
C SER A 357 -24.28 -3.78 47.07
N LEU A 358 -24.67 -4.20 45.88
CA LEU A 358 -24.41 -3.49 44.62
C LEU A 358 -25.52 -2.45 44.40
N ASP A 359 -25.16 -1.22 44.03
CA ASP A 359 -26.17 -0.26 43.58
C ASP A 359 -26.67 -0.66 42.18
N VAL A 360 -27.72 -1.49 42.15
CA VAL A 360 -28.34 -1.99 40.91
C VAL A 360 -28.85 -0.84 40.02
N THR A 361 -29.11 0.35 40.57
CA THR A 361 -29.50 1.52 39.76
C THR A 361 -28.33 2.13 39.00
N ALA A 362 -27.11 1.99 39.52
CA ALA A 362 -25.88 2.42 38.87
C ALA A 362 -25.31 1.38 37.89
N PHE A 363 -25.76 0.12 37.98
CA PHE A 363 -25.27 -1.01 37.20
C PHE A 363 -26.43 -1.86 36.65
N ASP A 364 -27.12 -1.32 35.64
CA ASP A 364 -28.26 -1.99 34.98
C ASP A 364 -27.85 -2.63 33.64
N TYR A 365 -27.58 -3.94 33.69
CA TYR A 365 -27.24 -4.76 32.53
C TYR A 365 -28.05 -6.07 32.53
N PRO A 366 -28.51 -6.57 31.35
CA PRO A 366 -29.33 -7.79 31.29
C PRO A 366 -28.71 -9.02 31.95
N ASP A 367 -27.38 -9.16 31.86
CA ASP A 367 -26.65 -10.27 32.49
C ASP A 367 -26.74 -10.24 34.03
N LEU A 368 -26.87 -9.06 34.65
CA LEU A 368 -27.14 -8.94 36.10
C LEU A 368 -28.53 -9.45 36.44
N HIS A 369 -29.56 -8.99 35.72
CA HIS A 369 -30.94 -9.43 35.96
C HIS A 369 -31.12 -10.93 35.71
N LYS A 370 -30.43 -11.48 34.71
CA LYS A 370 -30.36 -12.94 34.49
C LYS A 370 -29.71 -13.66 35.67
N LEU A 371 -28.59 -13.14 36.19
CA LEU A 371 -27.93 -13.71 37.37
C LEU A 371 -28.83 -13.68 38.61
N LEU A 372 -29.47 -12.54 38.91
CA LEU A 372 -30.43 -12.41 40.02
C LEU A 372 -31.61 -13.37 39.86
N GLY A 373 -32.16 -13.49 38.63
CA GLY A 373 -33.21 -14.44 38.32
C GLY A 373 -32.81 -15.88 38.65
N ASN A 374 -31.61 -16.29 38.21
CA ASN A 374 -31.05 -17.61 38.50
C ASN A 374 -30.82 -17.84 40.01
N ILE A 375 -30.31 -16.83 40.73
CA ILE A 375 -30.10 -16.91 42.19
C ILE A 375 -31.44 -17.10 42.92
N TYR A 376 -32.47 -16.31 42.57
CA TYR A 376 -33.80 -16.47 43.17
C TYR A 376 -34.44 -17.82 42.82
N GLU A 377 -34.22 -18.33 41.61
CA GLU A 377 -34.67 -19.67 41.21
C GLU A 377 -34.02 -20.76 42.08
N ARG A 378 -32.70 -20.68 42.32
CA ARG A 378 -31.99 -21.59 43.24
C ARG A 378 -32.52 -21.53 44.67
N ARG A 379 -33.03 -20.38 45.10
CA ARG A 379 -33.69 -20.17 46.41
C ARG A 379 -35.19 -20.55 46.43
N ALA A 380 -35.73 -21.06 45.32
CA ALA A 380 -37.16 -21.33 45.13
C ALA A 380 -38.08 -20.09 45.24
N GLU A 381 -37.53 -18.89 45.06
CA GLU A 381 -38.27 -17.62 45.05
C GLU A 381 -38.77 -17.29 43.63
N TYR A 382 -39.55 -18.20 43.05
CA TYR A 382 -39.91 -18.19 41.62
C TYR A 382 -40.57 -16.90 41.13
N LYS A 383 -41.33 -16.21 42.00
CA LYS A 383 -41.96 -14.94 41.64
C LYS A 383 -40.91 -13.85 41.40
N LYS A 384 -39.93 -13.71 42.30
CA LYS A 384 -38.84 -12.75 42.14
C LYS A 384 -37.96 -13.12 40.94
N ALA A 385 -37.67 -14.41 40.77
CA ALA A 385 -36.92 -14.90 39.61
C ALA A 385 -37.58 -14.49 38.29
N ALA A 386 -38.90 -14.73 38.15
CA ALA A 386 -39.66 -14.36 36.96
C ALA A 386 -39.66 -12.84 36.70
N ASP A 387 -39.69 -12.01 37.75
CA ASP A 387 -39.67 -10.57 37.60
C ASP A 387 -38.29 -10.06 37.15
N GLU A 388 -37.19 -10.65 37.64
CA GLU A 388 -35.84 -10.33 37.19
C GLU A 388 -35.57 -10.81 35.74
N PHE A 389 -36.02 -12.01 35.36
CA PHE A 389 -35.91 -12.46 33.98
C PHE A 389 -36.68 -11.56 32.99
N LYS A 390 -37.85 -11.03 33.38
CA LYS A 390 -38.57 -10.04 32.55
C LYS A 390 -37.74 -8.77 32.37
N LYS A 391 -37.07 -8.28 33.43
CA LYS A 391 -36.18 -7.11 33.33
C LYS A 391 -35.06 -7.39 32.34
N ALA A 392 -34.40 -8.56 32.44
CA ALA A 392 -33.34 -8.96 31.51
C ALA A 392 -33.78 -8.97 30.03
N LEU A 393 -35.03 -9.36 29.75
CA LEU A 393 -35.59 -9.40 28.40
C LEU A 393 -36.13 -8.06 27.89
N SER A 394 -36.41 -7.12 28.79
CA SER A 394 -37.02 -5.83 28.45
C SER A 394 -36.04 -4.78 27.90
N VAL A 395 -34.76 -5.14 27.76
CA VAL A 395 -33.68 -4.23 27.40
C VAL A 395 -33.13 -4.57 26.01
N ASP A 396 -32.96 -3.55 25.16
CA ASP A 396 -32.26 -3.64 23.87
C ASP A 396 -30.72 -3.78 24.06
N LYS A 397 -30.30 -4.78 24.83
CA LYS A 397 -28.90 -5.08 25.16
C LYS A 397 -28.63 -6.59 25.06
N PRO A 398 -27.38 -7.01 24.75
CA PRO A 398 -27.01 -8.42 24.77
C PRO A 398 -27.16 -9.04 26.16
N LEU A 399 -27.57 -10.32 26.22
CA LEU A 399 -27.76 -11.09 27.46
C LEU A 399 -26.44 -11.51 28.15
N LEU A 400 -25.29 -11.24 27.52
CA LEU A 400 -23.94 -11.48 28.02
C LEU A 400 -23.17 -10.17 27.93
N VAL A 401 -22.22 -9.93 28.84
CA VAL A 401 -21.25 -8.84 28.72
C VAL A 401 -20.29 -9.16 27.57
N PRO A 402 -20.32 -8.43 26.44
CA PRO A 402 -19.44 -8.72 25.33
C PRO A 402 -18.07 -8.05 25.52
N TYR A 403 -17.11 -8.47 24.70
CA TYR A 403 -15.93 -7.66 24.46
C TYR A 403 -16.21 -6.59 23.42
N CYS A 404 -15.59 -5.43 23.60
CA CYS A 404 -15.64 -4.35 22.64
C CYS A 404 -14.26 -3.75 22.37
N CYS A 405 -13.97 -3.46 21.11
CA CYS A 405 -12.81 -2.67 20.72
C CYS A 405 -12.99 -1.18 21.07
N SER A 406 -12.13 -0.64 21.93
CA SER A 406 -12.14 0.77 22.35
C SER A 406 -11.84 1.78 21.22
N GLU A 407 -11.30 1.33 20.08
CA GLU A 407 -10.95 2.18 18.93
C GLU A 407 -12.08 2.23 17.89
N CYS A 408 -12.64 1.08 17.48
CA CYS A 408 -13.64 1.02 16.40
C CYS A 408 -15.06 0.65 16.86
N ASN A 409 -15.25 0.30 18.14
CA ASN A 409 -16.51 -0.19 18.72
C ASN A 409 -17.01 -1.51 18.12
N HIS A 410 -16.12 -2.32 17.52
CA HIS A 410 -16.43 -3.70 17.15
C HIS A 410 -16.78 -4.52 18.39
N ILE A 411 -17.89 -5.25 18.35
CA ILE A 411 -18.39 -6.08 19.45
C ILE A 411 -18.16 -7.56 19.11
N SER A 412 -17.63 -8.32 20.06
CA SER A 412 -17.36 -9.76 19.94
C SER A 412 -17.72 -10.49 21.23
N ASN A 413 -18.15 -11.75 21.11
CA ASN A 413 -18.29 -12.62 22.28
C ASN A 413 -16.95 -13.21 22.73
N ASP A 414 -15.99 -13.33 21.81
CA ASP A 414 -14.67 -13.87 22.06
C ASP A 414 -13.65 -12.73 22.23
N TRP A 415 -12.74 -12.90 23.18
CA TRP A 415 -11.63 -11.98 23.36
C TRP A 415 -10.57 -12.18 22.28
N SER A 416 -9.99 -11.08 21.81
CA SER A 416 -8.83 -11.11 20.92
C SER A 416 -7.83 -10.01 21.29
N GLY A 417 -6.54 -10.33 21.26
CA GLY A 417 -5.47 -9.35 21.45
C GLY A 417 -5.34 -8.36 20.29
N ARG A 418 -5.89 -8.69 19.12
CA ARG A 418 -5.94 -7.83 17.93
C ARG A 418 -7.36 -7.75 17.39
N CYS A 419 -7.88 -6.53 17.23
CA CYS A 419 -9.23 -6.34 16.70
C CYS A 419 -9.35 -6.89 15.26
N PRO A 420 -10.32 -7.75 14.95
CA PRO A 420 -10.48 -8.29 13.59
C PRO A 420 -10.94 -7.23 12.58
N GLU A 421 -11.61 -6.16 13.05
CA GLU A 421 -12.14 -5.10 12.19
C GLU A 421 -11.10 -4.00 11.92
N CYS A 422 -10.58 -3.33 12.96
CA CYS A 422 -9.63 -2.23 12.80
C CYS A 422 -8.16 -2.62 12.87
N ARG A 423 -7.85 -3.90 13.16
CA ARG A 423 -6.48 -4.45 13.25
C ARG A 423 -5.58 -3.86 14.33
N ASN A 424 -6.08 -2.99 15.20
CA ASN A 424 -5.35 -2.46 16.35
C ASN A 424 -5.24 -3.48 17.48
N TRP A 425 -4.10 -3.46 18.16
CA TRP A 425 -3.78 -4.32 19.30
C TRP A 425 -4.18 -3.71 20.63
N ASN A 426 -4.43 -4.57 21.62
CA ASN A 426 -4.67 -4.17 23.00
C ASN A 426 -5.85 -3.20 23.16
N THR A 427 -6.92 -3.44 22.41
CA THR A 427 -8.10 -2.55 22.36
C THR A 427 -9.37 -3.18 22.96
N PHE A 428 -9.39 -4.49 23.15
CA PHE A 428 -10.58 -5.20 23.62
C PHE A 428 -10.75 -5.03 25.14
N ILE A 429 -11.87 -4.45 25.53
CA ILE A 429 -12.31 -4.30 26.91
C ILE A 429 -13.62 -5.05 27.12
N LEU A 430 -13.94 -5.42 28.36
CA LEU A 430 -15.26 -5.93 28.73
C LEU A 430 -16.24 -4.75 28.79
N ASP A 431 -17.25 -4.72 27.92
CA ASP A 431 -18.17 -3.59 27.80
C ASP A 431 -19.33 -3.67 28.80
N VAL A 432 -19.00 -3.48 30.07
CA VAL A 432 -19.98 -3.58 31.17
C VAL A 432 -20.83 -2.31 31.33
N ASN A 433 -20.34 -1.16 30.85
CA ASN A 433 -20.95 0.17 31.05
C ASN A 433 -21.45 0.81 29.73
N GLU A 434 -21.60 0.04 28.65
CA GLU A 434 -21.94 0.54 27.31
C GLU A 434 -20.99 1.63 26.77
N ILE A 435 -19.72 1.57 27.16
CA ILE A 435 -18.68 2.56 26.81
C ILE A 435 -18.60 2.71 25.29
N CYS A 436 -18.79 1.61 24.57
CA CYS A 436 -18.73 1.57 23.10
C CYS A 436 -19.99 2.08 22.39
N LYS A 437 -21.13 2.23 23.07
CA LYS A 437 -22.32 2.87 22.49
C LYS A 437 -22.24 4.40 22.51
N ILE A 438 -21.52 4.97 23.48
CA ILE A 438 -21.46 6.43 23.70
C ILE A 438 -20.68 7.14 22.59
N ARG A 439 -19.59 6.54 22.08
CA ARG A 439 -18.77 7.17 21.01
C ARG A 439 -19.45 7.23 19.64
N LYS A 440 -20.36 6.29 19.31
CA LYS A 440 -21.15 6.34 18.06
C LYS A 440 -22.06 7.57 17.98
N ARG A 441 -22.53 8.10 19.12
CA ARG A 441 -23.35 9.32 19.17
C ARG A 441 -22.55 10.62 19.03
N GLN A 442 -21.25 10.60 19.32
CA GLN A 442 -20.38 11.78 19.22
C GLN A 442 -19.67 11.91 17.87
N SER A 443 -19.66 10.87 17.04
CA SER A 443 -19.17 10.92 15.65
C SER A 443 -20.28 11.10 14.61
N SER A 444 -21.54 11.21 15.05
CA SER A 444 -22.73 11.43 14.21
C SER A 444 -23.43 12.77 14.48
N SER A 445 -22.75 13.68 15.20
CA SER A 445 -23.07 15.10 15.37
C SER A 445 -21.92 15.93 14.84
#